data_AF-A0A143HJ26-F1
#
_entry.id   AF-A0A143HJ26-F1
#
_cell.length_a   1.000
_cell.length_b   1.000
_cell.length_c   1.000
_cell.angle_alpha   90.00
_cell.angle_beta   90.00
_cell.angle_gamma   90.00
#
_symmetry.space_group_name_H-M   'P 1'
#
loop_
_entity.id
_entity.type
_entity.pdbx_description
1 polymer ?
#
loop_
_entity_poly.entity_id
_entity_poly.type
_entity_poly.pdbx_seq_one_letter_code
_entity_poly.pdbx_strand_id
1 'polypeptide(L)'
;MRAIRLLPLLLLSLPGVAIPLQLSDQHLLKTGLKEVRLVAELGGYAVVAGRSCLDCDENPAIYIFKIPRPGEDVAAIEAASERYTYPGRYVDYLSKTLVEKTRMFYGRCYEGMPSLLWLSEYRVNDDWVKSEYLIVFGDKGPEHRYNENRQPSLYYIDNRDCVELPGVAAETEP
;
A
#
# COMPACT_ATOMS: atom_id res chain seq x y z
N MET A 1 13.68 -41.89 -46.38
CA MET A 1 14.27 -40.83 -45.54
C MET A 1 13.29 -39.68 -45.43
N ARG A 2 12.67 -39.45 -44.27
CA ARG A 2 11.89 -38.25 -43.96
C ARG A 2 12.39 -37.72 -42.61
N ALA A 3 13.08 -36.58 -42.65
CA ALA A 3 13.60 -35.90 -41.48
C ALA A 3 12.44 -35.18 -40.76
N ILE A 4 12.12 -35.64 -39.55
CA ILE A 4 11.20 -34.95 -38.64
C ILE A 4 12.00 -33.81 -38.01
N ARG A 5 11.71 -32.57 -38.42
CA ARG A 5 12.22 -31.37 -37.74
C ARG A 5 11.38 -31.16 -36.48
N LEU A 6 11.95 -31.44 -35.31
CA LEU A 6 11.42 -30.92 -34.04
C LEU A 6 11.63 -29.41 -34.03
N LEU A 7 10.53 -28.67 -34.04
CA LEU A 7 10.52 -27.24 -33.76
C LEU A 7 10.63 -27.08 -32.22
N PRO A 8 11.61 -26.33 -31.68
CA PRO A 8 11.62 -26.05 -30.26
C PRO A 8 10.49 -25.06 -29.97
N LEU A 9 9.58 -25.43 -29.06
CA LEU A 9 8.64 -24.49 -28.47
C LEU A 9 9.46 -23.46 -27.68
N LEU A 10 9.67 -22.27 -28.25
CA LEU A 10 10.06 -21.11 -27.47
C LEU A 10 8.87 -20.74 -26.59
N LEU A 11 8.96 -21.09 -25.30
CA LEU A 11 8.15 -20.49 -24.24
C LEU A 11 8.55 -19.01 -24.13
N LEU A 12 7.87 -18.15 -24.89
CA LEU A 12 7.89 -16.71 -24.66
C LEU A 12 7.28 -16.45 -23.28
N SER A 13 8.11 -16.08 -22.30
CA SER A 13 7.65 -15.51 -21.04
C SER A 13 6.89 -14.22 -21.34
N LEU A 14 5.57 -14.24 -21.21
CA LEU A 14 4.75 -13.03 -21.32
C LEU A 14 5.17 -12.06 -20.20
N PRO A 15 5.38 -10.76 -20.50
CA PRO A 15 5.67 -9.78 -19.48
C PRO A 15 4.52 -9.72 -18.46
N GLY A 16 4.90 -9.67 -17.18
CA GLY A 16 4.04 -9.89 -16.00
C GLY A 16 2.64 -9.27 -16.08
N VAL A 17 1.63 -10.15 -16.09
CA VAL A 17 0.21 -9.81 -16.11
C VAL A 17 -0.20 -9.27 -14.75
N ALA A 18 -0.95 -8.16 -14.73
CA ALA A 18 -1.52 -7.62 -13.50
C ALA A 18 -2.51 -8.61 -12.86
N ILE A 19 -2.45 -8.77 -11.54
CA ILE A 19 -3.27 -9.72 -10.80
C ILE A 19 -4.53 -9.01 -10.29
N PRO A 20 -5.75 -9.52 -10.57
CA PRO A 20 -6.97 -8.97 -9.98
C PRO A 20 -7.00 -9.25 -8.48
N LEU A 21 -7.46 -8.27 -7.70
CA LEU A 21 -7.68 -8.41 -6.26
C LEU A 21 -9.08 -8.96 -6.00
N GLN A 22 -9.20 -9.97 -5.14
CA GLN A 22 -10.49 -10.45 -4.68
C GLN A 22 -10.91 -9.71 -3.39
N LEU A 23 -12.10 -9.11 -3.42
CA LEU A 23 -12.75 -8.49 -2.27
C LEU A 23 -13.45 -9.55 -1.40
N SER A 24 -13.84 -9.16 -0.19
CA SER A 24 -14.52 -9.99 0.81
C SER A 24 -15.84 -10.56 0.30
N ASP A 25 -16.54 -9.82 -0.56
CA ASP A 25 -17.79 -10.22 -1.22
C ASP A 25 -17.57 -11.04 -2.50
N GLN A 26 -16.34 -11.47 -2.77
CA GLN A 26 -15.88 -12.25 -3.92
C GLN A 26 -15.80 -11.48 -5.24
N HIS A 27 -16.15 -10.19 -5.29
CA HIS A 27 -15.94 -9.39 -6.50
C HIS A 27 -14.44 -9.19 -6.78
N LEU A 28 -14.10 -9.06 -8.06
CA LEU A 28 -12.73 -8.83 -8.51
C LEU A 28 -12.52 -7.36 -8.86
N LEU A 29 -11.50 -6.77 -8.25
CA LEU A 29 -11.03 -5.43 -8.53
C LEU A 29 -9.77 -5.48 -9.40
N LYS A 30 -9.77 -4.75 -10.52
CA LYS A 30 -8.57 -4.58 -11.35
C LYS A 30 -7.68 -3.51 -10.72
N THR A 31 -6.47 -3.87 -10.33
CA THR A 31 -5.54 -2.96 -9.63
C THR A 31 -4.38 -2.48 -10.50
N GLY A 32 -4.06 -3.21 -11.58
CA GLY A 32 -2.84 -2.96 -12.36
C GLY A 32 -1.54 -3.39 -11.69
N LEU A 33 -1.60 -3.93 -10.46
CA LEU A 33 -0.43 -4.36 -9.70
C LEU A 33 0.00 -5.77 -10.11
N LYS A 34 1.31 -6.04 -10.06
CA LYS A 34 1.89 -7.36 -10.36
C LYS A 34 1.93 -8.28 -9.15
N GLU A 35 1.93 -7.70 -7.95
CA GLU A 35 1.71 -8.39 -6.68
C GLU A 35 0.66 -7.62 -5.90
N VAL A 36 -0.30 -8.33 -5.32
CA VAL A 36 -1.45 -7.72 -4.66
C VAL A 36 -1.92 -8.55 -3.47
N ARG A 37 -2.22 -7.86 -2.37
CA ARG A 37 -2.82 -8.43 -1.17
C ARG A 37 -3.79 -7.43 -0.56
N LEU A 38 -5.03 -7.86 -0.32
CA LEU A 38 -6.00 -7.06 0.43
C LEU A 38 -5.51 -6.94 1.88
N VAL A 39 -5.42 -5.71 2.37
CA VAL A 39 -5.15 -5.40 3.78
C VAL A 39 -6.46 -5.27 4.53
N ALA A 40 -7.38 -4.45 4.02
CA ALA A 40 -8.67 -4.20 4.64
C ALA A 40 -9.67 -3.60 3.65
N GLU A 41 -10.95 -3.67 4.00
CA GLU A 41 -12.01 -2.87 3.37
C GLU A 41 -12.55 -1.88 4.38
N LEU A 42 -12.41 -0.58 4.11
CA LEU A 42 -12.72 0.50 5.02
C LEU A 42 -13.52 1.57 4.30
N GLY A 43 -14.73 1.88 4.80
CA GLY A 43 -15.52 3.02 4.31
C GLY A 43 -15.83 3.00 2.81
N GLY A 44 -15.93 1.82 2.18
CA GLY A 44 -16.14 1.68 0.73
C GLY A 44 -14.86 1.74 -0.09
N TYR A 45 -13.70 1.57 0.54
CA TYR A 45 -12.39 1.50 -0.11
C TYR A 45 -11.69 0.20 0.22
N ALA A 46 -10.96 -0.35 -0.75
CA ALA A 46 -10.01 -1.44 -0.56
C ALA A 46 -8.63 -0.85 -0.29
N VAL A 47 -8.06 -1.20 0.86
CA VAL A 47 -6.68 -0.90 1.23
C VAL A 47 -5.83 -2.10 0.84
N VAL A 48 -4.83 -1.86 0.02
CA VAL A 48 -4.13 -2.90 -0.73
C VAL A 48 -2.65 -2.75 -0.55
N ALA A 49 -1.98 -3.84 -0.21
CA ALA A 49 -0.53 -3.95 -0.25
C ALA A 49 -0.11 -4.55 -1.60
N GLY A 50 0.91 -4.00 -2.24
CA GLY A 50 1.37 -4.58 -3.50
C GLY A 50 2.58 -3.91 -4.11
N ARG A 51 2.91 -4.34 -5.32
CA ARG A 51 4.02 -3.83 -6.14
C ARG A 51 3.56 -3.65 -7.57
N SER A 52 3.95 -2.54 -8.19
CA SER A 52 3.72 -2.32 -9.62
C SER A 52 4.75 -3.05 -10.49
N CYS A 53 5.92 -3.34 -9.92
CA CYS A 53 7.06 -3.94 -10.59
C CYS A 53 7.79 -4.93 -9.68
N LEU A 54 8.05 -6.14 -10.19
CA LEU A 54 8.72 -7.20 -9.44
C LEU A 54 10.24 -7.23 -9.66
N ASP A 55 10.70 -6.75 -10.82
CA ASP A 55 12.09 -6.87 -11.29
C ASP A 55 12.85 -5.53 -11.30
N CYS A 56 12.47 -4.58 -10.43
CA CYS A 56 13.09 -3.25 -10.38
C CYS A 56 13.29 -2.72 -8.95
N ASP A 57 13.54 -3.62 -8.00
CA ASP A 57 13.85 -3.29 -6.59
C ASP A 57 12.81 -2.38 -5.90
N GLU A 58 11.59 -2.32 -6.46
CA GLU A 58 10.52 -1.51 -5.91
C GLU A 58 10.08 -2.07 -4.56
N ASN A 59 10.11 -1.28 -3.49
CA ASN A 59 9.52 -1.70 -2.22
C ASN A 59 7.99 -1.90 -2.35
N PRO A 60 7.40 -2.84 -1.59
CA PRO A 60 5.96 -2.90 -1.45
C PRO A 60 5.42 -1.55 -0.98
N ALA A 61 4.22 -1.23 -1.41
CA ALA A 61 3.52 0.00 -1.09
C ALA A 61 2.07 -0.29 -0.69
N ILE A 62 1.44 0.73 -0.11
CA ILE A 62 0.01 0.74 0.17
C ILE A 62 -0.70 1.55 -0.90
N TYR A 63 -1.82 1.03 -1.35
CA TYR A 63 -2.69 1.62 -2.36
C TYR A 63 -4.12 1.64 -1.83
N ILE A 64 -4.89 2.65 -2.21
CA ILE A 64 -6.28 2.82 -1.80
C ILE A 64 -7.14 2.87 -3.05
N PHE A 65 -8.01 1.87 -3.22
CA PHE A 65 -8.93 1.81 -4.35
C PHE A 65 -10.36 2.01 -3.87
N LYS A 66 -11.14 2.80 -4.60
CA LYS A 66 -12.59 2.89 -4.36
C LYS A 66 -13.23 1.56 -4.77
N ILE A 67 -14.09 0.99 -3.93
CA ILE A 67 -14.89 -0.18 -4.27
C ILE A 67 -16.10 0.33 -5.09
N PRO A 68 -16.29 -0.13 -6.34
CA PRO A 68 -17.41 0.30 -7.16
C PRO A 68 -18.75 -0.07 -6.50
N ARG A 69 -19.72 0.85 -6.56
CA ARG A 69 -21.09 0.51 -6.17
C ARG A 69 -21.78 -0.27 -7.30
N PRO A 70 -22.82 -1.09 -7.00
CA PRO A 70 -23.61 -1.74 -8.04
C PRO A 70 -24.10 -0.73 -9.09
N GLY A 71 -23.71 -0.93 -10.35
CA GLY A 71 -24.07 -0.04 -11.46
C GLY A 71 -23.07 1.08 -11.78
N GLU A 72 -21.98 1.24 -11.01
CA GLU A 72 -20.84 2.07 -11.40
C GLU A 72 -19.91 1.29 -12.36
N ASP A 73 -19.47 1.92 -13.44
CA ASP A 73 -18.59 1.28 -14.44
C ASP A 73 -17.15 1.16 -13.92
N VAL A 74 -16.62 -0.06 -13.91
CA VAL A 74 -15.30 -0.43 -13.36
C VAL A 74 -14.16 0.18 -14.20
N ALA A 75 -14.41 0.51 -15.46
CA ALA A 75 -13.42 1.10 -16.37
C ALA A 75 -13.00 2.53 -15.98
N ALA A 76 -13.76 3.21 -15.12
CA ALA A 76 -13.46 4.58 -14.70
C ALA A 76 -12.49 4.69 -13.50
N ILE A 77 -12.09 3.56 -12.89
CA ILE A 77 -11.14 3.52 -11.77
C ILE A 77 -9.71 3.30 -12.30
N GLU A 78 -9.33 4.00 -13.37
CA GLU A 78 -7.95 4.05 -13.88
C GLU A 78 -7.12 5.20 -13.29
N ALA A 79 -7.64 5.93 -12.30
CA ALA A 79 -6.81 6.87 -11.57
C ALA A 79 -5.94 6.09 -10.60
N ALA A 80 -4.63 6.03 -10.89
CA ALA A 80 -3.60 5.54 -10.01
C ALA A 80 -3.93 5.93 -8.57
N SER A 81 -4.35 4.95 -7.78
CA SER A 81 -4.43 5.10 -6.33
C SER A 81 -3.09 5.66 -5.87
N GLU A 82 -3.10 6.75 -5.11
CA GLU A 82 -1.87 7.29 -4.54
C GLU A 82 -1.07 6.16 -3.88
N ARG A 83 0.22 6.12 -4.18
CA ARG A 83 1.16 5.14 -3.64
C ARG A 83 1.66 5.66 -2.30
N TYR A 84 1.38 4.95 -1.22
CA TYR A 84 1.86 5.28 0.12
C TYR A 84 2.93 4.29 0.57
N THR A 85 3.80 4.74 1.46
CA THR A 85 4.86 3.91 2.05
C THR A 85 4.25 2.72 2.82
N TYR A 86 4.80 1.53 2.60
CA TYR A 86 4.45 0.35 3.40
C TYR A 86 5.10 0.46 4.79
N PRO A 87 4.51 -0.05 5.88
CA PRO A 87 5.18 0.02 7.19
C PRO A 87 6.49 -0.77 7.20
N GLY A 88 7.48 -0.32 7.95
CA GLY A 88 8.76 -1.01 8.02
C GLY A 88 9.91 -0.24 8.64
N ARG A 89 11.09 -0.81 8.48
CA ARG A 89 12.39 -0.23 8.82
C ARG A 89 13.17 -0.09 7.53
N TYR A 90 13.54 1.14 7.22
CA TYR A 90 14.19 1.50 5.97
C TYR A 90 15.63 1.89 6.25
N VAL A 91 16.56 1.22 5.57
CA VAL A 91 17.98 1.55 5.59
C VAL A 91 18.38 2.22 4.28
N ASP A 92 19.30 3.17 4.35
CA ASP A 92 19.92 3.73 3.15
C ASP A 92 20.68 2.63 2.41
N TYR A 93 20.45 2.52 1.10
CA TYR A 93 21.02 1.47 0.25
C TYR A 93 22.56 1.43 0.32
N LEU A 94 23.22 2.58 0.40
CA LEU A 94 24.69 2.66 0.35
C LEU A 94 25.34 2.42 1.72
N SER A 95 24.95 3.21 2.72
CA SER A 95 25.54 3.19 4.06
C SER A 95 25.01 2.06 4.93
N LYS A 96 23.87 1.46 4.55
CA LYS A 96 23.11 0.49 5.36
C LYS A 96 22.68 1.03 6.73
N THR A 97 22.65 2.36 6.88
CA THR A 97 22.20 3.02 8.11
C THR A 97 20.69 3.11 8.12
N LEU A 98 20.06 2.90 9.29
CA LEU A 98 18.63 3.12 9.46
C LEU A 98 18.29 4.60 9.29
N VAL A 99 17.48 4.92 8.28
CA VAL A 99 17.08 6.28 7.93
C VAL A 99 15.60 6.55 8.19
N GLU A 100 14.75 5.52 8.18
CA GLU A 100 13.32 5.68 8.46
C GLU A 100 12.73 4.45 9.19
N LYS A 101 11.77 4.71 10.08
CA LYS A 101 10.89 3.72 10.72
C LYS A 101 9.46 4.19 10.51
N THR A 102 8.62 3.34 9.95
CA THR A 102 7.21 3.66 9.69
C THR A 102 6.33 2.55 10.24
N ARG A 103 5.38 2.91 11.09
CA ARG A 103 4.30 2.04 11.56
C ARG A 103 3.02 2.47 10.86
N MET A 104 2.19 1.51 10.49
CA MET A 104 0.91 1.78 9.85
C MET A 104 -0.20 1.05 10.59
N PHE A 105 -1.30 1.75 10.84
CA PHE A 105 -2.51 1.21 11.43
C PHE A 105 -3.69 1.42 10.50
N TYR A 106 -4.65 0.51 10.58
CA TYR A 106 -5.89 0.57 9.79
C TYR A 106 -7.09 0.14 10.66
N GLY A 107 -8.28 0.64 10.31
CA GLY A 107 -9.51 0.32 11.05
C GLY A 107 -10.12 1.58 11.66
N ARG A 108 -10.44 1.58 12.96
CA ARG A 108 -11.03 2.74 13.67
C ARG A 108 -10.02 3.40 14.60
N CYS A 109 -9.00 4.01 14.00
CA CYS A 109 -7.87 4.59 14.73
C CYS A 109 -8.08 6.06 15.16
N TYR A 110 -9.12 6.73 14.65
CA TYR A 110 -9.39 8.15 14.90
C TYR A 110 -10.89 8.41 15.03
N GLU A 111 -11.33 8.89 16.20
CA GLU A 111 -12.72 9.30 16.51
C GLU A 111 -13.80 8.29 16.08
N GLY A 112 -13.48 6.99 16.10
CA GLY A 112 -14.39 5.91 15.69
C GLY A 112 -14.64 5.82 14.18
N MET A 113 -14.03 6.70 13.37
CA MET A 113 -14.15 6.71 11.92
C MET A 113 -13.21 5.66 11.28
N PRO A 114 -13.57 5.07 10.13
CA PRO A 114 -12.64 4.26 9.36
C PRO A 114 -11.45 5.12 8.91
N SER A 115 -10.23 4.68 9.21
CA SER A 115 -9.02 5.44 8.97
C SER A 115 -7.79 4.58 8.73
N LEU A 116 -6.79 5.22 8.12
CA LEU A 116 -5.41 4.76 8.01
C LEU A 116 -4.51 5.76 8.72
N LEU A 117 -3.56 5.27 9.51
CA LEU A 117 -2.63 6.10 10.26
C LEU A 117 -1.20 5.61 10.03
N TRP A 118 -0.32 6.49 9.55
CA TRP A 118 1.11 6.28 9.54
C TRP A 118 1.76 7.10 10.65
N LEU A 119 2.62 6.44 11.42
CA LEU A 119 3.50 7.06 12.39
C LEU A 119 4.93 6.81 11.94
N SER A 120 5.59 7.86 11.47
CA SER A 120 6.92 7.77 10.85
C SER A 120 7.95 8.53 11.68
N GLU A 121 9.15 7.96 11.74
CA GLU A 121 10.36 8.62 12.22
C GLU A 121 11.40 8.54 11.12
N TYR A 122 11.94 9.66 10.65
CA TYR A 122 12.97 9.70 9.61
C TYR A 122 14.12 10.63 9.97
N ARG A 123 15.28 10.41 9.35
CA ARG A 123 16.50 11.20 9.57
C ARG A 123 16.48 12.48 8.74
N VAL A 124 16.76 13.61 9.39
CA VAL A 124 17.04 14.90 8.75
C VAL A 124 18.23 15.53 9.45
N ASN A 125 19.34 15.76 8.74
CA ASN A 125 20.57 16.35 9.29
C ASN A 125 21.03 15.68 10.61
N ASP A 126 21.08 14.35 10.64
CA ASP A 126 21.39 13.52 11.81
C ASP A 126 20.38 13.55 12.97
N ASP A 127 19.29 14.32 12.89
CA ASP A 127 18.21 14.30 13.86
C ASP A 127 17.06 13.38 13.42
N TRP A 128 16.30 12.86 14.39
CA TRP A 128 15.07 12.13 14.13
C TRP A 128 13.88 13.09 14.14
N VAL A 129 13.16 13.15 13.03
CA VAL A 129 11.90 13.89 12.90
C VAL A 129 10.74 12.90 12.96
N LYS A 130 9.70 13.27 13.72
CA LYS A 130 8.45 12.50 13.79
C LYS A 130 7.40 13.12 12.89
N SER A 131 6.69 12.28 12.15
CA SER A 131 5.58 12.68 11.30
C SER A 131 4.41 11.74 11.49
N GLU A 132 3.22 12.31 11.39
CA GLU A 132 1.97 11.59 11.49
C GLU A 132 1.13 11.92 10.25
N TYR A 133 0.64 10.87 9.59
CA TYR A 133 -0.21 11.00 8.43
C TYR A 133 -1.48 10.17 8.61
N LEU A 134 -2.62 10.83 8.55
CA LEU A 134 -3.93 10.24 8.80
C LEU A 134 -4.80 10.41 7.56
N ILE A 135 -5.41 9.31 7.13
CA ILE A 135 -6.51 9.33 6.15
C ILE A 135 -7.78 8.91 6.87
N VAL A 136 -8.83 9.72 6.79
CA VAL A 136 -10.16 9.39 7.32
C VAL A 136 -11.12 9.19 6.16
N PHE A 137 -11.83 8.06 6.13
CA PHE A 137 -12.83 7.79 5.10
C PHE A 137 -14.20 8.32 5.54
N GLY A 138 -14.51 9.55 5.11
CA GLY A 138 -15.80 10.20 5.37
C GLY A 138 -16.78 10.06 4.20
N ASP A 139 -17.99 10.60 4.37
CA ASP A 139 -19.06 10.51 3.37
C ASP A 139 -18.72 11.17 2.02
N LYS A 140 -17.83 12.17 2.05
CA LYS A 140 -17.37 12.92 0.86
C LYS A 140 -16.15 12.29 0.19
N GLY A 141 -15.59 11.22 0.75
CA GLY A 141 -14.36 10.59 0.30
C GLY A 141 -13.24 10.64 1.36
N PRO A 142 -12.00 10.25 0.99
CA PRO A 142 -10.87 10.25 1.90
C PRO A 142 -10.42 11.69 2.22
N GLU A 143 -10.27 12.00 3.50
CA GLU A 143 -9.68 13.25 3.98
C GLU A 143 -8.25 12.99 4.47
N HIS A 144 -7.28 13.73 3.93
CA HIS A 144 -5.87 13.55 4.25
C HIS A 144 -5.45 14.64 5.26
N ARG A 145 -4.81 14.22 6.34
CA ARG A 145 -4.33 15.09 7.41
C ARG A 145 -2.88 14.78 7.70
N TYR A 146 -2.06 15.83 7.76
CA TYR A 146 -0.63 15.72 7.97
C TYR A 146 -0.20 16.58 9.16
N ASN A 147 0.64 16.04 10.03
CA ASN A 147 1.15 16.73 11.19
C ASN A 147 2.63 16.42 11.40
N GLU A 148 3.47 17.46 11.39
CA GLU A 148 4.87 17.42 11.82
C GLU A 148 4.99 18.17 13.15
N ASN A 149 5.46 17.49 14.19
CA ASN A 149 5.91 18.11 15.44
C ASN A 149 4.88 18.97 16.22
N ARG A 150 3.56 18.85 16.02
CA ARG A 150 2.58 19.66 16.77
C ARG A 150 1.50 18.84 17.49
N GLN A 151 1.59 18.85 18.82
CA GLN A 151 0.59 18.38 19.80
C GLN A 151 0.35 16.86 19.81
N PRO A 152 -0.04 16.28 20.97
CA PRO A 152 -0.38 14.86 21.01
C PRO A 152 -1.63 14.62 20.18
N SER A 153 -1.48 13.96 19.05
CA SER A 153 -2.62 13.46 18.29
C SER A 153 -3.32 12.38 19.12
N LEU A 154 -4.64 12.55 19.33
CA LEU A 154 -5.48 11.58 20.03
C LEU A 154 -5.76 10.39 19.10
N TYR A 155 -4.78 9.51 18.94
CA TYR A 155 -4.95 8.25 18.23
C TYR A 155 -5.36 7.13 19.19
N TYR A 156 -6.27 6.29 18.73
CA TYR A 156 -6.80 5.16 19.50
C TYR A 156 -6.09 3.87 19.12
N ILE A 157 -4.75 3.86 19.18
CA ILE A 157 -3.93 2.71 18.73
C ILE A 157 -4.08 1.46 19.61
N ASP A 158 -4.54 1.63 20.85
CA ASP A 158 -4.86 0.50 21.76
C ASP A 158 -6.30 -0.02 21.56
N ASN A 159 -7.08 0.59 20.67
CA ASN A 159 -8.40 0.09 20.33
C ASN A 159 -8.26 -1.23 19.55
N ARG A 160 -9.02 -2.25 19.96
CA ARG A 160 -9.11 -3.55 19.26
C ARG A 160 -9.46 -3.43 17.77
N ASP A 161 -10.15 -2.36 17.39
CA ASP A 161 -10.54 -2.10 16.00
C ASP A 161 -9.51 -1.24 15.23
N CYS A 162 -8.38 -0.88 15.85
CA CYS A 162 -7.24 -0.23 15.22
C CYS A 162 -6.09 -1.24 15.16
N VAL A 163 -5.83 -1.79 13.97
CA VAL A 163 -4.91 -2.91 13.79
C VAL A 163 -3.62 -2.42 13.15
N GLU A 164 -2.48 -2.74 13.76
CA GLU A 164 -1.17 -2.49 13.16
C GLU A 164 -0.92 -3.47 12.01
N LEU A 165 -0.52 -2.95 10.85
CA LEU A 165 -0.06 -3.76 9.74
C LEU A 165 1.41 -4.13 9.96
N PRO A 166 1.79 -5.42 9.94
CA PRO A 166 3.18 -5.83 10.09
C PRO A 166 4.07 -5.21 9.03
N GLY A 167 5.17 -4.61 9.47
CA GLY A 167 6.14 -3.97 8.61
C GLY A 167 7.19 -4.90 8.03
N VAL A 168 7.98 -4.39 7.09
CA VAL A 168 9.11 -5.08 6.46
C VAL A 168 10.45 -4.44 6.80
N ALA A 169 11.55 -5.15 6.55
CA ALA A 169 12.86 -4.53 6.42
C ALA A 169 13.12 -4.26 4.93
N ALA A 170 13.46 -3.02 4.59
CA ALA A 170 13.62 -2.59 3.21
C ALA A 170 14.77 -1.60 3.07
N GLU A 171 15.25 -1.44 1.84
CA GLU A 171 16.28 -0.44 1.51
C GLU A 171 15.60 0.74 0.80
N THR A 172 16.14 1.94 0.98
CA THR A 172 15.68 3.14 0.26
C THR A 172 16.88 3.87 -0.33
N GLU A 173 16.66 4.53 -1.46
CA GLU A 173 17.61 5.51 -1.98
C GLU A 173 17.56 6.78 -1.12
N PRO A 174 18.70 7.47 -0.94
CA PRO A 174 18.80 8.69 -0.13
C PRO A 174 18.14 9.92 -0.75
#